data_AF-A0A6P5WMY4-F1
#
_entry.id   AF-A0A6P5WMY4-F1
#
_cell.length_a   1.000
_cell.length_b   1.000
_cell.length_c   1.000
_cell.angle_alpha   90.00
_cell.angle_beta   90.00
_cell.angle_gamma   90.00
#
_symmetry.space_group_name_H-M   'P 1'
#
loop_
_entity.id
_entity.type
_entity.pdbx_description
1 polymer ?
#
loop_
_entity_poly.entity_id
_entity_poly.type
_entity_poly.pdbx_seq_one_letter_code
_entity_poly.pdbx_strand_id
1 'polypeptide(L)'
;MLGLLRFQILDSLFFLNSASLKRAVPASIEFVDIAGLVKGASQGEGLGNKFLWHIRQVDSILQVVCSFEDNDIVLVNGKVDPKTDIDVINLKLVFSDLDQIEKRLEKLKKEKAKDSQSTLKLKLFFPFRFY
;
A
#
# COMPACT_ATOMS: atom_id res chain seq x y z
N MET A 1 -1.52 12.04 -18.94
CA MET A 1 -1.37 13.49 -18.65
C MET A 1 -0.70 13.78 -17.29
N LEU A 2 -0.92 12.97 -16.24
CA LEU A 2 -0.25 13.11 -14.92
C LEU A 2 1.26 12.81 -14.93
N GLY A 3 1.78 12.08 -15.91
CA GLY A 3 3.22 11.79 -16.05
C GLY A 3 4.07 12.99 -16.48
N LEU A 4 3.52 13.96 -17.22
CA LEU A 4 4.27 15.14 -17.67
C LEU A 4 4.39 16.23 -16.59
N LEU A 5 3.36 16.37 -15.75
CA LEU A 5 3.32 17.39 -14.69
C LEU A 5 4.32 17.12 -13.55
N ARG A 6 4.70 15.85 -13.32
CA ARG A 6 5.65 15.48 -12.25
C ARG A 6 7.11 15.65 -12.64
N PHE A 7 7.44 15.63 -13.94
CA PHE A 7 8.79 15.96 -14.43
C PHE A 7 9.11 17.44 -14.21
N GLN A 8 8.19 18.36 -14.56
CA GLN A 8 8.47 19.79 -14.49
C GLN A 8 8.66 20.33 -13.06
N ILE A 9 7.94 19.80 -12.05
CA ILE A 9 8.01 20.30 -10.67
C ILE A 9 9.32 19.88 -9.98
N LEU A 10 9.78 18.65 -10.22
CA LEU A 10 11.06 18.15 -9.67
C LEU A 10 12.27 18.80 -10.34
N ASP A 11 12.20 19.02 -11.66
CA ASP A 11 13.25 19.75 -12.39
C ASP A 11 13.39 21.20 -11.89
N SER A 12 12.27 21.87 -11.59
CA SER A 12 12.25 23.26 -11.11
C SER A 12 12.86 23.43 -9.71
N LEU A 13 12.57 22.51 -8.78
CA LEU A 13 13.13 22.54 -7.42
C LEU A 13 14.64 22.25 -7.40
N PHE A 14 15.11 21.40 -8.31
CA PHE A 14 16.54 21.11 -8.48
C PHE A 14 17.29 22.31 -9.08
N PHE A 15 16.69 23.00 -10.05
CA PHE A 15 17.30 24.17 -10.71
C PHE A 15 17.56 25.33 -9.73
N LEU A 16 16.66 25.53 -8.75
CA LEU A 16 16.80 26.58 -7.73
C LEU A 16 17.96 26.34 -6.74
N ASN A 17 18.49 25.11 -6.65
CA ASN A 17 19.55 24.74 -5.69
C ASN A 17 20.92 24.51 -6.36
N SER A 18 21.02 24.74 -7.68
CA SER A 18 22.16 24.32 -8.51
C SER A 18 23.14 25.47 -8.83
N ALA A 19 23.49 26.31 -7.86
CA ALA A 19 24.47 27.38 -8.09
C ALA A 19 25.94 26.90 -8.22
N SER A 20 26.26 25.59 -8.14
CA SER A 20 27.66 25.12 -8.30
C SER A 20 27.90 23.64 -8.64
N LEU A 21 26.96 22.92 -9.28
CA LEU A 21 27.17 21.50 -9.63
C LEU A 21 27.45 21.30 -11.13
N LYS A 22 28.63 20.77 -11.47
CA LYS A 22 29.09 20.49 -12.86
C LYS A 22 28.40 19.29 -13.52
N ARG A 23 27.61 18.51 -12.79
CA ARG A 23 26.85 17.36 -13.32
C ARG A 23 25.66 17.06 -12.42
N ALA A 24 24.46 17.04 -12.98
CA ALA A 24 23.26 16.63 -12.27
C ALA A 24 23.20 15.10 -12.17
N VAL A 25 22.88 14.56 -10.99
CA VAL A 25 22.62 13.14 -10.77
C VAL A 25 21.15 13.00 -10.38
N PRO A 26 20.31 12.31 -11.18
CA PRO A 26 18.90 12.15 -10.87
C PRO A 26 18.69 11.16 -9.71
N ALA A 27 17.60 11.33 -8.97
CA ALA A 27 17.15 10.33 -8.00
C ALA A 27 16.47 9.16 -8.72
N SER A 28 16.67 7.93 -8.22
CA SER A 28 16.01 6.72 -8.73
C SER A 28 14.86 6.28 -7.82
N ILE A 29 13.78 5.78 -8.42
CA ILE A 29 12.63 5.18 -7.74
C ILE A 29 12.39 3.80 -8.37
N GLU A 30 12.20 2.78 -7.54
CA GLU A 30 11.86 1.42 -7.98
C GLU A 30 10.34 1.22 -7.93
N PHE A 31 9.79 0.62 -8.98
CA PHE A 31 8.37 0.27 -9.07
C PHE A 31 8.22 -1.24 -9.02
N VAL A 32 7.39 -1.71 -8.08
CA VAL A 32 6.98 -3.10 -8.00
C VAL A 32 5.55 -3.20 -8.48
N ASP A 33 5.32 -3.98 -9.54
CA ASP A 33 3.97 -4.27 -10.00
C ASP A 33 3.31 -5.31 -9.09
N ILE A 34 2.16 -4.96 -8.52
CA ILE A 34 1.41 -5.80 -7.59
C ILE A 34 0.17 -6.27 -8.33
N ALA A 35 0.10 -7.58 -8.58
CA ALA A 35 -1.03 -8.19 -9.26
C ALA A 35 -2.37 -7.76 -8.65
N GLY A 36 -3.30 -7.31 -9.50
CA GLY A 36 -4.61 -6.82 -9.09
C GLY A 36 -5.43 -7.86 -8.34
N LEU A 37 -6.28 -7.38 -7.43
CA LEU A 37 -7.08 -8.23 -6.58
C LEU A 37 -8.35 -8.67 -7.32
N VAL A 38 -8.34 -9.87 -7.90
CA VAL A 38 -9.51 -10.45 -8.59
C VAL A 38 -10.68 -10.73 -7.63
N LYS A 39 -11.90 -10.62 -8.15
CA LYS A 39 -13.13 -11.06 -7.46
C LYS A 39 -12.92 -12.50 -6.95
N GLY A 40 -13.15 -12.75 -5.66
CA GLY A 40 -12.97 -14.07 -5.05
C GLY A 40 -11.67 -14.26 -4.24
N ALA A 41 -10.74 -13.31 -4.25
CA ALA A 41 -9.50 -13.40 -3.46
C ALA A 41 -9.72 -13.55 -1.93
N SER A 42 -10.90 -13.21 -1.43
CA SER A 42 -11.33 -13.38 -0.03
C SER A 42 -11.88 -14.78 0.32
N GLN A 43 -12.14 -15.65 -0.67
CA GLN A 43 -12.71 -17.00 -0.44
C GLN A 43 -11.66 -18.12 -0.29
N GLY A 44 -10.38 -17.78 -0.11
CA GLY A 44 -9.38 -18.75 0.35
C GLY A 44 -8.51 -19.42 -0.71
N GLU A 45 -8.54 -18.99 -1.97
CA GLU A 45 -7.62 -19.48 -3.03
C GLU A 45 -6.16 -19.03 -2.85
N GLY A 46 -5.83 -18.35 -1.75
CA GLY A 46 -4.47 -17.88 -1.45
C GLY A 46 -4.00 -16.66 -2.24
N LEU A 47 -4.77 -16.18 -3.23
CA LEU A 47 -4.45 -14.95 -3.99
C LEU A 47 -4.46 -13.70 -3.11
N GLY A 48 -5.42 -13.58 -2.17
CA GLY A 48 -5.47 -12.44 -1.24
C GLY A 48 -4.24 -12.35 -0.33
N ASN A 49 -3.71 -13.49 0.11
CA ASN A 49 -2.49 -13.53 0.95
C ASN A 49 -1.23 -13.19 0.16
N LYS A 50 -1.13 -13.59 -1.13
CA LYS A 50 -0.02 -13.22 -2.01
C LYS A 50 0.00 -11.72 -2.30
N PHE A 51 -1.17 -11.12 -2.54
CA PHE A 51 -1.33 -9.67 -2.71
C PHE A 51 -0.82 -8.89 -1.48
N LEU A 52 -1.31 -9.24 -0.29
CA LEU A 52 -0.90 -8.58 0.95
C LEU A 52 0.59 -8.80 1.27
N TRP A 53 1.16 -9.93 0.85
CA TRP A 53 2.60 -10.19 1.02
C TRP A 53 3.45 -9.23 0.17
N HIS A 54 3.12 -9.01 -1.10
CA HIS A 54 3.83 -8.05 -1.96
C HIS A 54 3.73 -6.62 -1.43
N ILE A 55 2.54 -6.22 -0.94
CA ILE A 55 2.33 -4.89 -0.34
C ILE A 55 3.24 -4.66 0.87
N ARG A 56 3.51 -5.70 1.66
CA ARG A 56 4.41 -5.59 2.82
C ARG A 56 5.88 -5.41 2.45
N GLN A 57 6.26 -5.63 1.19
CA GLN A 57 7.62 -5.44 0.71
C GLN A 57 7.87 -4.02 0.16
N VAL A 58 6.84 -3.17 0.03
CA VAL A 58 6.97 -1.81 -0.50
C VAL A 58 6.77 -0.74 0.57
N ASP A 59 7.33 0.44 0.31
CA ASP A 59 7.22 1.60 1.20
C ASP A 59 5.99 2.45 0.97
N SER A 60 5.45 2.45 -0.25
CA SER A 60 4.29 3.24 -0.66
C SER A 60 3.52 2.52 -1.76
N ILE A 61 2.21 2.77 -1.84
CA ILE A 61 1.33 2.16 -2.83
C ILE A 61 0.86 3.24 -3.81
N LEU A 62 0.96 2.95 -5.11
CA LEU A 62 0.28 3.74 -6.13
C LEU A 62 -1.02 3.03 -6.52
N GLN A 63 -2.15 3.56 -6.09
CA GLN A 63 -3.45 3.00 -6.40
C GLN A 63 -3.95 3.52 -7.75
N VAL A 64 -3.99 2.65 -8.76
CA VAL A 64 -4.51 2.97 -10.09
C VAL A 64 -5.94 2.46 -10.20
N VAL A 65 -6.86 3.34 -10.55
CA VAL A 65 -8.29 3.05 -10.61
C VAL A 65 -8.84 3.50 -11.95
N CYS A 66 -9.70 2.68 -12.55
CA CYS A 66 -10.37 3.01 -13.81
C CYS A 66 -11.46 4.06 -13.55
N SER A 67 -11.44 5.16 -14.29
CA SER A 67 -12.40 6.26 -14.15
C SER A 67 -13.05 6.66 -15.47
N PHE A 68 -13.09 5.75 -16.42
CA PHE A 68 -13.73 5.93 -17.71
C PHE A 68 -14.38 4.62 -18.17
N GLU A 69 -15.46 4.73 -18.93
CA GLU A 69 -16.12 3.58 -19.54
C GLU A 69 -15.43 3.25 -20.87
N ASP A 70 -15.12 1.98 -21.06
CA ASP A 70 -14.53 1.44 -22.29
C ASP A 70 -15.06 0.01 -22.49
N ASN A 71 -15.53 -0.28 -23.70
CA ASN A 71 -16.11 -1.59 -24.04
C ASN A 71 -15.04 -2.70 -24.08
N ASP A 72 -13.76 -2.33 -24.23
CA ASP A 72 -12.65 -3.28 -24.23
C ASP A 72 -12.14 -3.60 -22.81
N ILE A 73 -12.68 -2.94 -21.77
CA ILE A 73 -12.27 -3.14 -20.37
C ILE A 73 -13.31 -3.99 -19.63
N VAL A 74 -12.87 -5.16 -19.14
CA VAL A 74 -13.70 -6.02 -18.29
C VAL A 74 -13.86 -5.41 -16.90
N LEU A 75 -15.04 -4.84 -16.64
CA LEU A 75 -15.39 -4.29 -15.33
C LEU A 75 -15.84 -5.39 -14.39
N VAL A 76 -15.08 -5.58 -13.31
CA VAL A 76 -15.34 -6.62 -12.30
C VAL A 76 -16.74 -6.47 -11.69
N ASN A 77 -17.25 -5.25 -11.51
CA ASN A 77 -18.59 -4.96 -10.98
C ASN A 77 -19.63 -4.55 -12.05
N GLY A 78 -19.32 -4.67 -13.34
CA GLY A 78 -20.23 -4.34 -14.43
C GLY A 78 -20.50 -2.84 -14.63
N LYS A 79 -19.91 -1.97 -13.78
CA LYS A 79 -19.93 -0.51 -13.92
C LYS A 79 -18.62 0.08 -13.41
N VAL A 80 -18.21 1.19 -14.01
CA VAL A 80 -17.08 2.01 -13.54
C VAL A 80 -17.53 2.77 -12.29
N ASP A 81 -16.92 2.47 -11.15
CA ASP A 81 -17.10 3.23 -9.92
C ASP A 81 -15.76 3.35 -9.19
N PRO A 82 -14.99 4.39 -9.48
CA PRO A 82 -13.65 4.55 -8.93
C PRO A 82 -13.66 4.65 -7.40
N LYS A 83 -14.72 5.24 -6.84
CA LYS A 83 -14.83 5.45 -5.40
C LYS A 83 -15.00 4.11 -4.70
N THR A 84 -15.91 3.28 -5.20
CA THR A 84 -16.14 1.94 -4.65
C THR A 84 -14.88 1.07 -4.80
N ASP A 85 -14.17 1.16 -5.92
CA ASP A 85 -12.90 0.43 -6.11
C ASP A 85 -11.83 0.86 -5.10
N ILE A 86 -11.75 2.17 -4.80
CA ILE A 86 -10.87 2.70 -3.76
C ILE A 86 -11.23 2.15 -2.39
N ASP A 87 -12.50 2.23 -2.03
CA ASP A 87 -13.02 1.80 -0.74
C ASP A 87 -12.79 0.30 -0.52
N VAL A 88 -12.98 -0.53 -1.56
CA VAL A 88 -12.75 -1.98 -1.49
C VAL A 88 -11.28 -2.32 -1.18
N ILE A 89 -10.33 -1.61 -1.78
CA ILE A 89 -8.90 -1.82 -1.52
C ILE A 89 -8.56 -1.34 -0.10
N ASN A 90 -8.99 -0.15 0.28
CA ASN A 90 -8.73 0.41 1.61
C ASN A 90 -9.29 -0.46 2.73
N LEU A 91 -10.52 -0.95 2.59
CA LEU A 91 -11.13 -1.85 3.57
C LEU A 91 -10.32 -3.14 3.72
N LYS A 92 -9.79 -3.71 2.63
CA LYS A 92 -8.95 -4.91 2.70
C LYS A 92 -7.64 -4.68 3.43
N LEU A 93 -7.00 -3.52 3.23
CA LEU A 93 -5.79 -3.13 3.96
C LEU A 93 -6.08 -3.00 5.45
N VAL A 94 -7.15 -2.27 5.80
CA VAL A 94 -7.57 -2.10 7.20
C VAL A 94 -7.90 -3.45 7.87
N PHE A 95 -8.63 -4.34 7.20
CA PHE A 95 -8.92 -5.67 7.75
C PHE A 95 -7.66 -6.52 7.93
N SER A 96 -6.69 -6.44 7.00
CA SER A 96 -5.40 -7.11 7.16
C SER A 96 -4.64 -6.59 8.40
N ASP A 97 -4.63 -5.27 8.60
CA ASP A 97 -3.96 -4.67 9.77
C ASP A 97 -4.64 -5.06 11.07
N LEU A 98 -5.99 -5.08 11.11
CA LEU A 98 -6.76 -5.55 12.26
C LEU A 98 -6.42 -7.00 12.61
N ASP A 99 -6.45 -7.93 11.65
CA ASP A 99 -6.09 -9.34 11.87
C ASP A 99 -4.66 -9.50 12.42
N GLN A 100 -3.72 -8.69 11.94
CA GLN A 100 -2.35 -8.69 12.48
C GLN A 100 -2.27 -8.18 13.92
N ILE A 101 -2.98 -7.09 14.22
CA ILE A 101 -3.05 -6.52 15.57
C ILE A 101 -3.66 -7.53 16.54
N GLU A 102 -4.76 -8.18 16.15
CA GLU A 102 -5.43 -9.21 16.96
C GLU A 102 -4.51 -10.39 17.26
N LYS A 103 -3.87 -10.98 16.23
CA LYS A 103 -2.91 -12.08 16.41
C LYS A 103 -1.75 -11.70 17.32
N ARG A 104 -1.23 -10.48 17.19
CA ARG A 104 -0.15 -9.99 18.05
C ARG A 104 -0.62 -9.81 19.49
N LEU A 105 -1.82 -9.26 19.68
CA LEU A 105 -2.42 -9.05 20.99
C LEU A 105 -2.68 -10.37 21.72
N GLU A 106 -3.15 -11.40 21.02
CA GLU A 106 -3.30 -12.75 21.58
C GLU A 106 -1.98 -13.36 22.03
N LYS A 107 -0.93 -13.24 21.21
CA LYS A 107 0.41 -13.73 21.55
C LYS A 107 0.94 -13.06 22.81
N LEU A 108 0.82 -11.73 22.91
CA LEU A 108 1.24 -10.96 24.07
C LEU A 108 0.45 -11.32 25.33
N LYS A 109 -0.86 -11.56 25.22
CA LYS A 109 -1.67 -12.06 26.34
C LYS A 109 -1.16 -13.41 26.87
N LYS A 110 -0.81 -14.34 25.97
CA LYS A 110 -0.25 -15.65 26.32
C LYS A 110 1.12 -15.53 26.98
N GLU A 111 1.97 -14.62 26.49
CA GLU A 111 3.31 -14.36 27.07
C GLU A 111 3.20 -13.76 28.47
N LYS A 112 2.32 -12.76 28.68
CA LYS A 112 2.07 -12.15 29.99
C LYS A 112 1.59 -13.17 31.03
N ALA A 113 0.74 -14.12 30.62
CA ALA A 113 0.25 -15.17 31.51
C ALA A 113 1.35 -16.13 31.99
N LYS A 114 2.46 -16.25 31.24
CA LYS A 114 3.60 -17.12 31.60
C LYS A 114 4.63 -16.43 32.49
N ASP A 115 4.74 -15.10 32.44
CA ASP A 115 5.77 -14.36 33.16
C ASP A 115 5.19 -13.09 33.81
N SER A 116 4.91 -13.20 35.11
CA SER A 116 4.17 -12.18 35.88
C SER A 116 4.94 -10.87 36.10
N GLN A 117 6.25 -10.83 35.77
CA GLN A 117 7.09 -9.62 35.82
C GLN A 117 7.39 -9.02 34.43
N SER A 118 6.86 -9.58 33.35
CA SER A 118 7.08 -9.04 32.01
C SER A 118 6.40 -7.68 31.85
N THR A 119 7.20 -6.61 31.87
CA THR A 119 6.74 -5.29 31.46
C THR A 119 6.41 -5.37 29.97
N LEU A 120 5.12 -5.50 29.62
CA LEU A 120 4.67 -5.45 28.24
C LEU A 120 5.03 -4.07 27.69
N LYS A 121 6.21 -3.94 27.10
CA LYS A 121 6.53 -2.81 26.23
C LYS A 121 5.62 -2.95 25.03
N LEU A 122 4.45 -2.33 25.11
CA LEU A 122 3.67 -1.90 23.96
C LEU A 122 4.51 -0.88 23.19
N LYS A 123 5.60 -1.35 22.56
CA LYS A 123 5.92 -0.81 21.25
C LYS A 123 4.74 -1.24 20.39
N LEU A 124 3.69 -0.42 20.40
CA LEU A 124 2.88 -0.27 19.20
C LEU A 124 3.90 0.14 18.14
N PHE A 125 4.50 -0.86 17.50
CA PHE A 125 4.89 -0.73 16.13
C PHE A 125 3.56 -0.55 15.42
N PHE A 126 3.05 0.69 15.44
CA PHE A 126 1.98 1.14 14.58
C PHE A 126 2.60 1.05 13.19
N PRO A 127 2.26 0.06 12.36
CA PRO A 127 2.44 0.27 10.95
C PRO A 127 1.23 1.11 10.54
N PHE A 128 1.07 2.33 11.07
CA PHE A 128 0.35 3.35 10.30
C PHE A 128 1.29 3.70 9.16
N ARG A 129 1.43 2.75 8.23
CA ARG A 129 1.94 3.05 6.91
C ARG A 129 0.75 3.75 6.29
N PHE A 130 0.80 5.08 6.31
CA PHE A 130 -0.08 5.87 5.49
C PHE A 130 0.21 5.41 4.06
N TYR A 131 -0.66 4.54 3.55
CA TYR A 131 -0.66 4.10 2.17
C TYR A 131 -1.01 5.28 1.26
#